data_AF-A0A8S9NS60-F1
#
_entry.id   AF-A0A8S9NS60-F1
#
_cell.length_a   1.000
_cell.length_b   1.000
_cell.length_c   1.000
_cell.angle_alpha   90.00
_cell.angle_beta   90.00
_cell.angle_gamma   90.00
#
_symmetry.space_group_name_H-M   'P 1'
#
loop_
_entity.id
_entity.type
_entity.pdbx_description
1 polymer ?
#
loop_
_entity_poly.entity_id
_entity_poly.type
_entity_poly.pdbx_seq_one_letter_code
_entity_poly.pdbx_strand_id
1 'polypeptide(L)'
;DLESIVETMMQQLLSKDILHEPMKEIGARYPKWLEENEGSISKEDYNRYSQQYKLIKELNAVYEDEPNNSVKIMEIMQKMQECGQPPNDIVQEMDPGFDFASLGQMSPEMLESSPNCCIM
;
A
#
# COMPACT_ATOMS: atom_id res chain seq x y z
N ASP A 1 -22.71 -10.16 9.41
CA ASP A 1 -22.10 -9.94 8.10
C ASP A 1 -20.73 -9.32 8.34
N LEU A 2 -19.69 -10.15 8.48
CA LEU A 2 -18.35 -9.67 8.77
C LEU A 2 -17.69 -9.10 7.50
N GLU A 3 -18.07 -9.65 6.34
CA GLU A 3 -17.59 -9.27 5.02
C GLU A 3 -17.95 -7.81 4.70
N SER A 4 -19.21 -7.40 4.88
CA SER A 4 -19.64 -6.01 4.64
C SER A 4 -18.98 -4.99 5.57
N ILE A 5 -18.64 -5.37 6.82
CA ILE A 5 -17.93 -4.49 7.77
C ILE A 5 -16.49 -4.28 7.29
N VAL A 6 -15.81 -5.35 6.89
CA VAL A 6 -14.42 -5.29 6.39
C VAL A 6 -14.36 -4.46 5.10
N GLU A 7 -15.30 -4.65 4.18
CA GLU A 7 -15.40 -3.86 2.95
C GLU A 7 -15.58 -2.36 3.25
N THR A 8 -16.48 -2.03 4.18
CA THR A 8 -16.72 -0.63 4.58
C THR A 8 -15.47 -0.01 5.23
N MET A 9 -14.76 -0.75 6.08
CA MET A 9 -13.52 -0.29 6.71
C MET A 9 -12.40 -0.10 5.68
N MET A 10 -12.28 -0.99 4.69
CA MET A 10 -11.35 -0.82 3.57
C MET A 10 -11.65 0.47 2.80
N GLN A 11 -12.90 0.71 2.42
CA GLN A 11 -13.24 1.90 1.63
C GLN A 11 -12.93 3.19 2.39
N GLN A 12 -13.10 3.20 3.72
CA GLN A 12 -12.70 4.31 4.57
C GLN A 12 -11.17 4.49 4.59
N LEU A 13 -10.41 3.41 4.75
CA LEU A 13 -8.95 3.46 4.77
C LEU A 13 -8.36 3.89 3.42
N LEU A 14 -8.94 3.41 2.32
CA LEU A 14 -8.56 3.75 0.94
C LEU A 14 -9.12 5.10 0.46
N SER A 15 -9.86 5.81 1.31
CA SER A 15 -10.39 7.12 0.96
C SER A 15 -9.26 8.13 0.80
N LYS A 16 -9.47 9.09 -0.11
CA LYS A 16 -8.54 10.20 -0.35
C LYS A 16 -8.10 10.88 0.94
N ASP A 17 -9.04 11.13 1.84
CA ASP A 17 -8.80 11.87 3.10
C ASP A 17 -7.76 11.19 3.99
N ILE A 18 -7.69 9.86 3.96
CA ILE A 18 -6.79 9.06 4.79
C ILE A 18 -5.51 8.72 4.04
N LEU A 19 -5.62 8.30 2.78
CA LEU A 19 -4.50 7.64 2.09
C LEU A 19 -3.76 8.54 1.10
N HIS A 20 -4.35 9.65 0.65
CA HIS A 20 -3.71 10.50 -0.35
C HIS A 20 -2.45 11.19 0.19
N GLU A 21 -2.54 11.80 1.37
CA GLU A 21 -1.39 12.48 1.99
C GLU A 21 -0.20 11.52 2.23
N PRO A 22 -0.39 10.34 2.85
CA PRO A 22 0.72 9.42 3.04
C PRO A 22 1.28 8.92 1.71
N MET A 23 0.44 8.54 0.74
CA MET A 23 0.92 8.07 -0.56
C MET A 23 1.69 9.16 -1.34
N LYS A 24 1.33 10.42 -1.16
CA LYS A 24 2.07 11.55 -1.76
C LYS A 24 3.45 11.71 -1.15
N GLU A 25 3.58 11.57 0.16
CA GLU A 25 4.88 11.62 0.85
C GLU A 25 5.76 10.42 0.48
N ILE A 26 5.23 9.20 0.49
CA ILE A 26 5.95 8.01 -0.01
C ILE A 26 6.46 8.26 -1.43
N GLY A 27 5.59 8.73 -2.32
CA GLY A 27 5.94 9.01 -3.71
C GLY A 27 7.03 10.07 -3.86
N ALA A 28 7.13 11.03 -2.95
CA ALA A 28 8.20 12.04 -2.97
C ALA A 28 9.57 11.45 -2.58
N ARG A 29 9.60 10.42 -1.73
CA ARG A 29 10.83 9.80 -1.21
C ARG A 29 11.38 8.69 -2.10
N TYR A 30 10.51 7.94 -2.77
CA TYR A 30 10.88 6.84 -3.68
C TYR A 30 11.96 7.17 -4.72
N PRO A 31 11.93 8.29 -5.48
CA PRO A 31 12.92 8.52 -6.52
C PRO A 31 14.34 8.63 -5.95
N LYS A 32 14.51 9.28 -4.80
CA LYS A 32 15.79 9.37 -4.12
C LYS A 32 16.24 8.01 -3.59
N TRP A 33 15.33 7.25 -2.96
CA TRP A 33 15.65 5.92 -2.44
C TRP A 33 16.07 4.97 -3.56
N LEU A 34 15.39 4.98 -4.71
CA LEU A 34 15.76 4.17 -5.88
C LEU A 34 17.15 4.51 -6.41
N GLU A 35 17.50 5.80 -6.48
CA GLU A 35 18.83 6.25 -6.91
C GLU A 35 19.92 5.80 -5.94
N GLU A 36 19.71 5.98 -4.63
CA GLU A 36 20.70 5.60 -3.59
C GLU A 36 20.88 4.07 -3.47
N ASN A 37 19.85 3.30 -3.80
CA ASN A 37 19.89 1.84 -3.75
C ASN A 37 20.20 1.18 -5.10
N GLU A 38 20.40 1.97 -6.16
CA GLU A 38 20.76 1.45 -7.48
C GLU A 38 22.13 0.73 -7.42
N GLY A 39 22.08 -0.62 -7.48
CA GLY A 39 23.26 -1.48 -7.35
C GLY A 39 23.49 -2.07 -5.95
N SER A 40 22.79 -1.57 -4.93
CA SER A 40 22.77 -2.17 -3.58
C SER A 40 21.73 -3.28 -3.44
N ILE A 41 20.66 -3.21 -4.24
CA ILE A 41 19.60 -4.23 -4.29
C ILE A 41 19.64 -5.03 -5.60
N SER A 42 19.01 -6.21 -5.58
CA SER A 42 18.84 -7.04 -6.78
C SER A 42 18.04 -6.32 -7.86
N LYS A 43 18.33 -6.64 -9.12
CA LYS A 43 17.61 -6.06 -10.27
C LYS A 43 16.10 -6.35 -10.23
N GLU A 44 15.71 -7.51 -9.71
CA GLU A 44 14.31 -7.88 -9.50
C GLU A 44 13.64 -6.95 -8.47
N ASP A 45 14.25 -6.74 -7.31
CA ASP A 45 13.73 -5.83 -6.30
C ASP A 45 13.68 -4.38 -6.79
N TYR A 46 14.73 -3.91 -7.47
CA TYR A 46 14.72 -2.59 -8.09
C TYR A 46 13.54 -2.42 -9.06
N ASN A 47 13.27 -3.44 -9.89
CA ASN A 47 12.14 -3.40 -10.80
C ASN A 47 10.79 -3.36 -10.07
N ARG A 48 10.64 -4.17 -9.01
CA ARG A 48 9.44 -4.18 -8.15
C ARG A 48 9.21 -2.83 -7.47
N TYR A 49 10.24 -2.25 -6.85
CA TYR A 49 10.15 -0.93 -6.22
C TYR A 49 9.89 0.19 -7.24
N SER A 50 10.51 0.12 -8.42
CA SER A 50 10.22 1.04 -9.52
C SER A 50 8.77 0.95 -9.99
N GLN A 51 8.20 -0.25 -10.01
CA GLN A 51 6.79 -0.46 -10.37
C GLN A 51 5.85 0.07 -9.29
N GLN A 52 6.12 -0.17 -8.01
CA GLN A 52 5.37 0.43 -6.90
C GLN A 52 5.38 1.95 -6.99
N TYR A 53 6.53 2.57 -7.25
CA TYR A 53 6.63 4.02 -7.42
C TYR A 53 5.68 4.54 -8.52
N LYS A 54 5.61 3.85 -9.66
CA LYS A 54 4.68 4.22 -10.74
C LYS A 54 3.22 4.11 -10.29
N LEU A 55 2.87 3.03 -9.58
CA LEU A 55 1.52 2.83 -9.05
C LEU A 55 1.15 3.89 -8.01
N ILE A 56 2.07 4.30 -7.14
CA ILE A 56 1.88 5.38 -6.17
C ILE A 56 1.59 6.71 -6.88
N LYS A 57 2.34 7.02 -7.95
CA LYS A 57 2.09 8.21 -8.76
C LYS A 57 0.72 8.17 -9.44
N GLU A 58 0.37 7.01 -10.01
CA GLU A 58 -0.94 6.81 -10.63
C GLU A 58 -2.07 6.98 -9.60
N LEU A 59 -1.91 6.42 -8.41
CA LEU A 59 -2.86 6.55 -7.31
C LEU A 59 -3.06 8.00 -6.88
N ASN A 60 -1.97 8.73 -6.67
CA ASN A 60 -2.03 10.15 -6.31
C ASN A 60 -2.75 10.96 -7.40
N ALA A 61 -2.44 10.69 -8.67
CA ALA A 61 -3.14 11.33 -9.79
C ALA A 61 -4.64 11.00 -9.81
N VAL A 62 -5.03 9.75 -9.51
CA VAL A 62 -6.44 9.35 -9.39
C VAL A 62 -7.12 10.07 -8.22
N TYR A 63 -6.46 10.23 -7.08
CA TYR A 63 -7.01 11.03 -5.98
C TYR A 63 -7.18 12.51 -6.35
N GLU A 64 -6.35 13.06 -7.24
CA GLU A 64 -6.46 14.45 -7.68
C GLU A 64 -7.53 14.64 -8.77
N ASP A 65 -7.56 13.79 -9.80
CA ASP A 65 -8.42 13.92 -10.98
C ASP A 65 -9.77 13.21 -10.83
N GLU A 66 -9.78 12.02 -10.24
CA GLU A 66 -10.94 11.13 -10.12
C GLU A 66 -11.17 10.65 -8.67
N PRO A 67 -11.31 11.53 -7.67
CA PRO A 67 -11.34 11.16 -6.24
C PRO A 67 -12.48 10.23 -5.84
N ASN A 68 -13.54 10.15 -6.66
CA ASN A 68 -14.70 9.28 -6.43
C ASN A 68 -14.59 7.92 -7.15
N ASN A 69 -13.50 7.68 -7.89
CA ASN A 69 -13.29 6.45 -8.65
C ASN A 69 -12.66 5.36 -7.76
N SER A 70 -13.46 4.88 -6.80
CA SER A 70 -13.06 3.85 -5.83
C SER A 70 -12.62 2.54 -6.50
N VAL A 71 -13.22 2.20 -7.64
CA VAL A 71 -12.84 1.03 -8.45
C VAL A 71 -11.38 1.13 -8.87
N LYS A 72 -10.99 2.25 -9.48
CA LYS A 72 -9.61 2.47 -9.95
C LYS A 72 -8.61 2.55 -8.79
N ILE A 73 -8.98 3.20 -7.68
CA ILE A 73 -8.17 3.24 -6.45
C ILE A 73 -7.90 1.81 -5.95
N MET A 74 -8.94 0.97 -5.88
CA MET A 74 -8.84 -0.41 -5.45
C MET A 74 -8.01 -1.26 -6.42
N GLU A 75 -8.14 -1.08 -7.73
CA GLU A 75 -7.31 -1.76 -8.73
C GLU A 75 -5.83 -1.42 -8.59
N ILE A 76 -5.49 -0.14 -8.37
CA ILE A 76 -4.09 0.29 -8.18
C ILE A 76 -3.52 -0.29 -6.89
N MET A 77 -4.30 -0.29 -5.82
CA MET A 77 -3.90 -0.88 -4.54
C MET A 77 -3.64 -2.38 -4.66
N GLN A 78 -4.50 -3.12 -5.36
CA GLN A 78 -4.27 -4.55 -5.64
C GLN A 78 -2.97 -4.78 -6.42
N LYS A 79 -2.71 -4.00 -7.48
CA LYS A 79 -1.43 -4.09 -8.22
C LYS A 79 -0.22 -3.74 -7.35
N MET A 80 -0.39 -2.82 -6.41
CA MET A 80 0.67 -2.44 -5.48
C MET A 80 1.00 -3.60 -4.53
N GLN A 81 -0.02 -4.35 -4.10
CA GLN A 81 0.15 -5.59 -3.33
C GLN A 81 0.87 -6.69 -4.09
N GLU A 82 0.56 -6.88 -5.38
CA GLU A 82 1.28 -7.84 -6.22
C GLU A 82 2.78 -7.50 -6.34
N CYS A 83 3.14 -6.21 -6.26
CA CYS A 83 4.55 -5.81 -6.23
C CYS A 83 5.22 -6.13 -4.88
N GLY A 84 4.46 -6.32 -3.81
CA GLY A 84 4.92 -6.61 -2.45
C GLY A 84 4.88 -5.40 -1.52
N GLN A 85 5.64 -5.48 -0.42
CA GLN A 85 5.75 -4.38 0.53
C GLN A 85 6.69 -3.27 0.00
N PRO A 86 6.44 -2.00 0.33
CA PRO A 86 7.34 -0.90 0.03
C PRO A 86 8.64 -0.99 0.86
N PRO A 87 9.69 -0.24 0.49
CA PRO A 87 10.96 -0.22 1.21
C PRO A 87 10.79 0.19 2.67
N ASN A 88 11.37 -0.58 3.59
CA ASN A 88 11.24 -0.35 5.02
C ASN A 88 11.74 1.03 5.45
N ASP A 89 12.85 1.53 4.87
CA ASP A 89 13.35 2.88 5.12
C ASP A 89 12.29 3.96 4.87
N ILE A 90 11.56 3.85 3.76
CA ILE A 90 10.54 4.85 3.38
C ILE A 90 9.36 4.80 4.36
N VAL A 91 8.93 3.60 4.75
CA VAL A 91 7.79 3.40 5.66
C VAL A 91 8.12 3.89 7.07
N GLN A 92 9.31 3.55 7.59
CA GLN A 92 9.73 3.91 8.94
C GLN A 92 9.85 5.43 9.15
N GLU A 93 10.16 6.18 8.10
CA GLU A 93 10.24 7.64 8.17
C GLU A 93 8.87 8.34 8.07
N MET A 94 7.80 7.65 7.69
CA MET A 94 6.48 8.27 7.48
C MET A 94 5.64 8.25 8.74
N ASP A 95 5.37 7.07 9.27
CA ASP A 95 4.73 6.90 10.57
C ASP A 95 5.01 5.49 11.11
N PRO A 96 5.57 5.36 12.32
CA PRO A 96 5.89 4.05 12.91
C PRO A 96 4.65 3.21 13.24
N GLY A 97 3.44 3.77 13.18
CA GLY A 97 2.16 3.08 13.33
C GLY A 97 1.41 2.85 12.01
N PHE A 98 1.86 3.42 10.89
CA PHE A 98 1.25 3.20 9.57
C PHE A 98 1.76 1.89 8.98
N ASP A 99 0.99 0.84 9.23
CA ASP A 99 1.30 -0.50 8.78
C ASP A 99 0.79 -0.69 7.33
N PHE A 100 1.63 -0.35 6.34
CA PHE A 100 1.32 -0.59 4.93
C PHE A 100 1.09 -2.09 4.66
N ALA A 101 1.71 -2.97 5.45
CA ALA A 101 1.48 -4.42 5.38
C ALA A 101 0.01 -4.74 5.67
N SER A 102 -0.62 -4.13 6.67
CA SER A 102 -2.04 -4.28 6.97
C SER A 102 -2.94 -3.80 5.83
N LEU A 103 -2.53 -2.78 5.08
CA LEU A 103 -3.26 -2.33 3.89
C LEU A 103 -3.30 -3.41 2.79
N GLY A 104 -2.36 -4.34 2.84
CA GLY A 104 -2.17 -5.40 1.88
C GLY A 104 -2.54 -6.82 2.28
N GLN A 105 -2.41 -7.08 3.56
CA GLN A 105 -2.78 -8.30 4.22
C GLN A 105 -4.29 -8.45 4.37
N MET A 106 -5.06 -7.43 4.00
CA MET A 106 -6.49 -7.57 3.78
C MET A 106 -6.79 -8.27 2.43
N SER A 107 -6.14 -9.38 2.17
CA SER A 107 -6.63 -10.39 1.23
C SER A 107 -7.59 -11.30 2.02
N PRO A 108 -8.73 -11.73 1.45
CA PRO A 108 -9.73 -12.55 2.16
C PRO A 108 -9.16 -13.84 2.76
N GLU A 109 -7.99 -14.29 2.32
CA GLU A 109 -7.29 -15.49 2.79
C GLU A 109 -6.71 -15.37 4.22
N MET A 110 -6.55 -14.15 4.77
CA MET A 110 -6.05 -13.98 6.14
C MET A 110 -7.14 -14.09 7.23
N LEU A 111 -8.43 -14.09 6.84
CA LEU A 111 -9.51 -14.40 7.79
C LEU A 111 -9.54 -15.90 8.15
N GLU A 112 -8.90 -16.76 7.33
CA GLU A 112 -8.88 -18.20 7.53
C GLU A 112 -7.67 -18.69 8.34
N SER A 113 -6.64 -17.85 8.53
CA SER A 113 -5.45 -18.19 9.31
C SER A 113 -5.35 -17.35 10.58
N SER A 114 -6.39 -17.39 11.42
CA SER A 114 -6.21 -17.30 12.87
C SER A 114 -5.81 -18.68 13.41
N PRO A 115 -4.52 -18.99 13.64
CA PRO A 115 -4.20 -20.14 14.46
C PRO A 115 -4.50 -19.76 15.91
N ASN A 116 -5.34 -20.56 16.54
CA ASN A 116 -5.49 -20.66 17.99
C ASN A 116 -6.23 -19.54 18.72
N CYS A 117 -7.52 -19.79 18.94
CA CYS A 117 -7.99 -20.01 20.30
C CYS A 117 -6.94 -20.78 21.14
N CYS A 118 -6.13 -20.08 21.93
CA CYS A 118 -5.59 -20.62 23.17
C CYS A 118 -6.27 -19.80 24.27
N ILE A 119 -7.37 -20.26 24.87
CA ILE A 119 -7.32 -21.04 26.11
C ILE A 119 -6.23 -20.50 27.06
N MET A 120 -6.62 -19.58 27.95
CA MET A 120 -6.78 -19.87 29.37
C MET A 120 -7.81 -18.92 29.99
#